data_AF-A0A1M3H3B7-F1
#
_entry.id   AF-A0A1M3H3B7-F1
#
_cell.length_a   1.000
_cell.length_b   1.000
_cell.length_c   1.000
_cell.angle_alpha   90.00
_cell.angle_beta   90.00
_cell.angle_gamma   90.00
#
_symmetry.space_group_name_H-M   'P 1'
#
loop_
_entity.id
_entity.type
_entity.pdbx_description
1 polymer ?
#
loop_
_entity_poly.entity_id
_entity_poly.type
_entity_poly.pdbx_seq_one_letter_code
_entity_poly.pdbx_strand_id
1 'polypeptide(L)'
;MNISINIESVPEEERFRLYQFLKNRFETKPKEEVLKMDPSEFLRRGDISRRTCNLLKSIKIQSLLELSQFSKYDFPKFRGFGKGTLKEIENLLNKYGLQFYEE
;
A
#
# COMPACT_ATOMS: atom_id res chain seq x y z
N MET A 1 -3.84 3.81 -23.18
CA MET A 1 -2.53 3.35 -22.68
C MET A 1 -2.70 2.94 -21.23
N ASN A 2 -2.94 1.65 -20.96
CA ASN A 2 -3.09 1.13 -19.60
C ASN A 2 -1.80 0.44 -19.22
N ILE A 3 -0.91 1.14 -18.52
CA ILE A 3 0.27 0.55 -17.92
C ILE A 3 -0.23 -0.16 -16.67
N SER A 4 -0.55 -1.45 -16.80
CA SER A 4 -0.74 -2.32 -15.65
C SER A 4 0.66 -2.68 -15.19
N ILE A 5 1.14 -2.04 -14.13
CA ILE A 5 2.45 -2.34 -13.56
C ILE A 5 2.31 -3.72 -12.92
N ASN A 6 2.94 -4.73 -13.52
CA ASN A 6 3.01 -6.08 -12.95
C ASN A 6 4.12 -6.06 -11.90
N ILE A 7 3.75 -6.21 -10.63
CA ILE A 7 4.67 -5.99 -9.50
C ILE A 7 5.55 -7.23 -9.24
N GLU A 8 5.21 -8.39 -9.85
CA GLU A 8 6.11 -9.55 -9.92
C GLU A 8 7.40 -9.26 -10.72
N SER A 9 7.42 -8.19 -11.52
CA SER A 9 8.58 -7.79 -12.31
C SER A 9 9.58 -6.90 -11.57
N VAL A 10 9.32 -6.49 -10.32
CA VAL A 10 10.20 -5.57 -9.58
C VAL A 10 11.47 -6.33 -9.19
N PRO A 11 12.63 -6.05 -9.82
CA PRO A 11 13.87 -6.75 -9.54
C PRO A 11 14.30 -6.51 -8.09
N GLU A 12 14.97 -7.49 -7.49
CA GLU A 12 15.44 -7.42 -6.09
C GLU A 12 16.29 -6.17 -5.82
N GLU A 13 16.98 -5.67 -6.85
CA GLU A 13 17.78 -4.45 -6.86
C GLU A 13 16.94 -3.16 -6.73
N GLU A 14 15.73 -3.13 -7.31
CA GLU A 14 14.81 -2.00 -7.17
C GLU A 14 14.18 -1.96 -5.78
N ARG A 15 14.08 -3.11 -5.09
CA ARG A 15 13.62 -3.17 -3.69
C ARG A 15 14.54 -2.38 -2.77
N PHE A 16 15.86 -2.36 -3.04
CA PHE A 16 16.80 -1.55 -2.27
C PHE A 16 16.65 -0.06 -2.53
N ARG A 17 16.43 0.36 -3.78
CA ARG A 17 16.14 1.78 -4.10
C ARG A 17 14.84 2.24 -3.47
N LEU A 18 13.81 1.41 -3.55
CA LEU A 18 12.54 1.65 -2.88
C LEU A 18 12.76 1.71 -1.36
N TYR A 19 13.55 0.83 -0.77
CA TYR A 19 13.90 0.90 0.65
C TYR A 19 14.57 2.22 1.03
N GLN A 20 15.57 2.69 0.28
CA GLN A 20 16.23 3.97 0.55
C GLN A 20 15.26 5.14 0.39
N PHE A 21 14.40 5.09 -0.62
CA PHE A 21 13.34 6.07 -0.84
C PHE A 21 12.37 6.12 0.36
N LEU A 22 11.86 4.97 0.80
CA LEU A 22 10.92 4.86 1.93
C LEU A 22 11.57 5.27 3.25
N LYS A 23 12.81 4.85 3.49
CA LYS A 23 13.56 5.20 4.70
C LYS A 23 13.82 6.70 4.82
N ASN A 24 14.05 7.38 3.70
CA ASN A 24 14.20 8.83 3.68
C ASN A 24 12.86 9.57 3.75
N ARG A 25 11.76 8.93 3.31
CA ARG A 25 10.44 9.56 3.20
C ARG A 25 9.55 9.38 4.42
N PHE A 26 9.67 8.28 5.15
CA PHE A 26 8.88 8.00 6.35
C PHE A 26 9.74 8.17 7.60
N GLU A 27 9.25 8.94 8.59
CA GLU A 27 9.91 9.12 9.89
C GLU A 27 10.06 7.80 10.66
N THR A 28 9.13 6.85 10.43
CA THR A 28 9.16 5.53 11.04
C THR A 28 9.84 4.51 10.14
N LYS A 29 10.80 3.75 10.68
CA LYS A 29 11.48 2.68 9.94
C LYS A 29 10.44 1.62 9.52
N PRO A 30 10.23 1.35 8.22
CA PRO A 30 9.30 0.32 7.78
C PRO A 30 9.76 -1.03 8.34
N LYS A 31 8.80 -1.86 8.78
CA LYS A 31 9.11 -3.17 9.37
C LYS A 31 9.78 -4.07 8.34
N GLU A 32 10.82 -4.81 8.74
CA GLU A 32 11.52 -5.74 7.83
C GLU A 32 10.59 -6.79 7.19
N GLU A 33 9.52 -7.15 7.88
CA GLU A 33 8.48 -8.07 7.37
C GLU A 33 7.83 -7.54 6.07
N VAL A 34 7.63 -6.22 5.95
CA VAL A 34 7.09 -5.60 4.72
C VAL A 34 8.05 -5.79 3.54
N LEU A 35 9.36 -5.80 3.83
CA LEU A 35 10.42 -5.89 2.83
C LEU A 35 10.56 -7.30 2.27
N LYS A 36 10.30 -8.30 3.13
CA LYS A 36 10.46 -9.73 2.80
C LYS A 36 9.16 -10.39 2.35
N MET A 37 8.01 -9.80 2.67
CA MET A 37 6.70 -10.36 2.35
C MET A 37 6.37 -10.14 0.87
N ASP A 38 5.73 -11.15 0.27
CA ASP A 38 5.15 -11.01 -1.06
C ASP A 38 4.11 -9.86 -1.05
N PRO A 39 4.18 -8.91 -1.99
CA PRO A 39 3.22 -7.80 -2.08
C PRO A 39 1.75 -8.23 -1.97
N SER A 40 1.42 -9.39 -2.55
CA SER A 40 0.06 -9.95 -2.61
C SER A 40 -0.38 -10.67 -1.33
N GLU A 41 0.57 -11.12 -0.50
CA GLU A 41 0.28 -11.76 0.80
C GLU A 41 -0.38 -10.77 1.78
N PHE A 42 -0.02 -9.49 1.71
CA PHE A 42 -0.54 -8.48 2.61
C PHE A 42 -2.06 -8.25 2.44
N LEU A 43 -2.58 -8.26 1.22
CA LEU A 43 -4.01 -8.13 0.97
C LEU A 43 -4.81 -9.38 1.38
N ARG A 44 -4.14 -10.54 1.47
CA ARG A 44 -4.71 -11.81 1.95
C ARG A 44 -4.68 -11.94 3.46
N ARG A 45 -3.65 -11.39 4.12
CA ARG A 45 -3.44 -11.46 5.57
C ARG A 45 -3.90 -10.24 6.35
N GLY A 46 -4.15 -9.12 5.66
CA GLY A 46 -4.64 -7.90 6.28
C GLY A 46 -6.00 -8.16 6.88
N ASP A 47 -6.13 -7.93 8.19
CA ASP A 47 -7.40 -7.95 8.93
C ASP A 47 -8.29 -6.76 8.53
N ILE A 48 -8.57 -6.62 7.23
CA ILE A 48 -9.40 -5.57 6.65
C ILE A 48 -10.74 -6.13 6.22
N SER A 49 -11.76 -5.28 6.19
CA SER A 49 -13.08 -5.68 5.74
C SER A 49 -13.05 -6.12 4.27
N ARG A 50 -14.01 -6.98 3.90
CA ARG A 50 -14.24 -7.38 2.51
C ARG A 50 -14.48 -6.16 1.59
N ARG A 51 -15.00 -5.06 2.14
CA ARG A 51 -15.21 -3.78 1.44
C ARG A 51 -13.89 -3.10 1.09
N THR A 52 -12.99 -2.97 2.06
CA THR A 52 -11.65 -2.39 1.83
C THR A 52 -10.83 -3.26 0.89
N CYS A 53 -10.87 -4.59 1.06
CA CYS A 53 -10.20 -5.51 0.14
C CYS A 53 -10.70 -5.36 -1.30
N ASN A 54 -12.03 -5.29 -1.51
CA ASN A 54 -12.61 -5.10 -2.83
C ASN A 54 -12.30 -3.71 -3.42
N LEU A 55 -12.24 -2.67 -2.59
CA LEU A 55 -11.80 -1.34 -3.00
C LEU A 55 -10.38 -1.40 -3.56
N LEU A 56 -9.42 -1.92 -2.78
CA LEU A 56 -8.01 -2.04 -3.17
C LEU A 56 -7.83 -2.87 -4.46
N LYS A 57 -8.59 -3.97 -4.60
CA LYS A 57 -8.62 -4.75 -5.84
C LYS A 57 -9.18 -3.98 -7.03
N SER A 58 -10.22 -3.17 -6.83
CA SER A 58 -10.84 -2.39 -7.91
C SER A 58 -9.90 -1.31 -8.47
N ILE A 59 -9.03 -0.76 -7.61
CA ILE A 59 -8.01 0.23 -7.97
C ILE A 59 -6.69 -0.42 -8.39
N LYS A 60 -6.66 -1.76 -8.49
CA LYS A 60 -5.51 -2.58 -8.88
C LYS A 60 -4.28 -2.40 -7.98
N ILE A 61 -4.46 -1.93 -6.75
CA ILE A 61 -3.36 -1.92 -5.78
C ILE A 61 -3.07 -3.36 -5.37
N GLN A 62 -1.84 -3.80 -5.56
CA GLN A 62 -1.40 -5.14 -5.20
C GLN A 62 -0.43 -5.15 -4.01
N SER A 63 0.02 -3.97 -3.55
CA SER A 63 1.02 -3.87 -2.50
C SER A 63 0.79 -2.71 -1.54
N LEU A 64 1.29 -2.85 -0.30
CA LEU A 64 1.39 -1.78 0.68
C LEU A 64 2.17 -0.57 0.20
N LEU A 65 3.21 -0.85 -0.58
CA LEU A 65 4.12 0.15 -1.08
C LEU A 65 3.41 1.06 -2.10
N GLU A 66 2.70 0.43 -3.03
CA GLU A 66 1.84 1.13 -3.98
C GLU A 66 0.77 1.91 -3.23
N LEU A 67 0.16 1.32 -2.20
CA LEU A 67 -0.81 2.01 -1.34
C LEU A 67 -0.25 3.25 -0.64
N SER A 68 1.00 3.19 -0.16
CA SER A 68 1.68 4.30 0.51
C SER A 68 2.02 5.47 -0.43
N GLN A 69 2.00 5.25 -1.75
CA GLN A 69 2.21 6.29 -2.75
C GLN A 69 0.94 7.05 -3.10
N PHE A 70 -0.24 6.51 -2.75
CA PHE A 70 -1.49 7.23 -2.95
C PHE A 70 -1.69 8.29 -1.86
N SER A 71 -2.24 9.42 -2.27
CA SER A 71 -2.72 10.41 -1.33
C SER A 71 -4.09 10.02 -0.79
N LYS A 72 -4.34 10.33 0.49
CA LYS A 72 -5.68 10.21 1.10
C LYS A 72 -6.77 10.96 0.31
N TYR A 73 -6.38 11.98 -0.46
CA TYR A 73 -7.28 12.78 -1.29
C TYR A 73 -7.73 12.08 -2.60
N ASP A 74 -7.07 11.00 -3.01
CA ASP A 74 -7.46 10.27 -4.23
C ASP A 74 -8.53 9.22 -3.97
N PHE A 75 -8.60 8.70 -2.74
CA PHE A 75 -9.53 7.63 -2.40
C PHE A 75 -11.03 8.00 -2.45
N PRO A 76 -11.47 9.24 -2.15
CA PRO A 76 -12.87 9.64 -2.26
C PRO A 76 -13.50 9.43 -3.64
N LYS A 77 -12.69 9.33 -4.71
CA LYS A 77 -13.16 9.11 -6.09
C LYS A 77 -13.63 7.67 -6.32
N PHE A 78 -13.25 6.73 -5.45
CA PHE A 78 -13.51 5.31 -5.65
C PHE A 78 -14.80 4.84 -4.98
N ARG A 79 -15.59 4.06 -5.73
CA ARG A 79 -16.84 3.47 -5.24
C ARG A 79 -16.56 2.52 -4.09
N GLY A 80 -17.21 2.75 -2.96
CA GLY A 80 -17.01 1.93 -1.76
C GLY A 80 -16.04 2.54 -0.74
N PHE A 81 -15.42 3.67 -1.04
CA PHE A 81 -14.67 4.44 -0.04
C PHE A 81 -15.60 5.11 1.00
N GLY A 82 -15.10 5.30 2.21
CA GLY A 82 -15.79 5.91 3.33
C GLY A 82 -14.91 5.98 4.58
N LYS A 83 -15.39 6.60 5.66
CA LYS A 83 -14.62 6.80 6.91
C LYS A 83 -14.06 5.50 7.50
N GLY A 84 -14.83 4.41 7.46
CA GLY A 84 -14.38 3.10 7.94
C GLY A 84 -13.27 2.51 7.07
N THR A 85 -13.42 2.63 5.74
CA THR A 85 -12.43 2.16 4.75
C THR A 85 -11.11 2.91 4.89
N LEU A 86 -11.18 4.23 5.10
CA LEU A 86 -9.99 5.06 5.37
C LEU A 86 -9.27 4.60 6.64
N LYS A 87 -9.98 4.48 7.77
CA LYS A 87 -9.40 4.07 9.05
C LYS A 87 -8.79 2.67 8.98
N GLU A 88 -9.43 1.74 8.27
CA GLU A 88 -8.86 0.41 8.02
C GLU A 88 -7.54 0.49 7.26
N ILE A 89 -7.46 1.30 6.21
CA ILE A 89 -6.22 1.48 5.45
C ILE A 89 -5.14 2.17 6.29
N GLU A 90 -5.47 3.21 7.06
CA GLU A 90 -4.52 3.90 7.95
C GLU A 90 -3.95 2.96 9.00
N ASN A 91 -4.81 2.21 9.69
CA ASN A 91 -4.39 1.22 10.69
C ASN A 91 -3.47 0.17 10.06
N LEU A 92 -3.79 -0.23 8.84
CA LEU A 92 -3.04 -1.23 8.11
C LEU A 92 -1.65 -0.68 7.71
N LEU A 93 -1.56 0.53 7.15
CA LEU A 93 -0.28 1.19 6.89
C LEU A 93 0.55 1.34 8.18
N ASN A 94 -0.07 1.84 9.25
CA ASN A 94 0.57 2.03 10.57
C ASN A 94 1.07 0.71 11.18
N LYS A 95 0.33 -0.40 11.03
CA LYS A 95 0.73 -1.74 11.49
C LYS A 95 2.08 -2.15 10.91
N TYR A 96 2.42 -1.63 9.73
CA TYR A 96 3.64 -1.94 8.99
C TYR A 96 4.68 -0.81 8.98
N GLY A 97 4.43 0.28 9.71
CA GLY A 97 5.33 1.44 9.77
C GLY A 97 5.32 2.27 8.49
N LEU A 98 4.20 2.28 7.78
CA LEU A 98 3.96 3.08 6.58
C LEU A 98 2.87 4.11 6.86
N GLN A 99 2.80 5.13 6.00
CA GLN A 99 1.78 6.18 6.07
C GLN A 99 1.33 6.53 4.65
N PHE A 100 0.23 7.27 4.52
CA PHE A 100 -0.19 7.81 3.22
C PHE A 100 0.81 8.84 2.71
N TYR A 101 0.81 9.04 1.39
CA TYR A 101 1.49 10.17 0.79
C TYR A 101 0.75 11.45 1.18
N GLU A 102 1.35 12.26 2.04
CA GLU A 102 0.93 13.65 2.24
C GLU A 102 1.68 14.52 1.23
N GLU A 103 0.92 15.16 0.34
CA GLU A 103 1.38 16.24 -0.55
C GLU A 103 0.92 17.57 0.03
#